data_AF-A0A381EFE4-F1
#
_entry.id   AF-A0A381EFE4-F1
#
_cell.length_a   1.000
_cell.length_b   1.000
_cell.length_c   1.000
_cell.angle_alpha   90.00
_cell.angle_beta   90.00
_cell.angle_gamma   90.00
#
_symmetry.space_group_name_H-M   'P 1'
#
loop_
_entity.id
_entity.type
_entity.pdbx_description
1 polymer ?
#
loop_
_entity_poly.entity_id
_entity_poly.type
_entity_poly.pdbx_seq_one_letter_code
_entity_poly.pdbx_strand_id
1 'polypeptide(L)'
;MSALPKAVHNAVIDGIQRLYALRLEGAPPADSLQATATVWLDALGYKRTWREDDAARVARAFTGLCVSCRRWPSPAQFIDHLPPPPPPPALPAPVLTAADRQDNTDWLTRLVDKLRWGRT
;
A
#
# COMPACT_ATOMS: atom_id res chain seq x y z
N MET A 1 1.78 -3.47 21.06
CA MET A 1 1.02 -3.52 19.79
C MET A 1 0.79 -2.07 19.38
N SER A 2 1.22 -1.65 18.20
CA SER A 2 0.87 -0.31 17.73
C SER A 2 -0.60 -0.37 17.31
N ALA A 3 -1.46 0.37 18.02
CA ALA A 3 -2.89 0.40 17.70
C ALA A 3 -3.07 1.01 16.30
N LEU A 4 -3.92 0.39 15.48
CA LEU A 4 -4.22 0.93 14.15
C LEU A 4 -4.83 2.34 14.30
N PRO A 5 -4.55 3.27 13.37
CA PRO A 5 -5.25 4.55 13.30
C PRO A 5 -6.76 4.35 13.26
N LYS A 6 -7.54 5.30 13.79
CA LYS A 6 -8.97 5.10 14.01
C LYS A 6 -9.73 4.88 12.71
N ALA A 7 -9.40 5.61 11.64
CA ALA A 7 -10.06 5.43 10.35
C ALA A 7 -9.76 4.05 9.75
N VAL A 8 -8.53 3.55 9.92
CA VAL A 8 -8.10 2.25 9.45
C VAL A 8 -8.77 1.13 10.24
N HIS A 9 -8.80 1.22 11.56
CA HIS A 9 -9.53 0.30 12.43
C HIS A 9 -11.00 0.17 11.99
N ASN A 10 -11.69 1.29 11.80
CA ASN A 10 -13.09 1.29 11.39
C ASN A 10 -13.28 0.68 10.01
N ALA A 11 -12.40 0.99 9.05
CA ALA A 11 -12.45 0.40 7.71
C ALA A 11 -12.28 -1.14 7.74
N VAL A 12 -11.47 -1.67 8.67
CA VAL A 12 -11.35 -3.12 8.88
C VAL A 12 -12.63 -3.71 9.43
N ILE A 13 -13.23 -3.11 10.47
CA ILE A 13 -14.49 -3.59 11.05
C ILE A 13 -15.61 -3.59 10.00
N ASP A 14 -15.78 -2.49 9.26
CA ASP A 14 -16.78 -2.37 8.19
C ASP A 14 -16.56 -3.42 7.10
N GLY A 15 -15.30 -3.65 6.72
CA GLY A 15 -14.91 -4.65 5.74
C GLY A 15 -15.28 -6.08 6.15
N ILE A 16 -15.03 -6.43 7.41
CA ILE A 16 -15.37 -7.74 7.96
C ILE A 16 -16.89 -7.93 8.04
N GLN A 17 -17.64 -6.90 8.42
CA GLN A 17 -19.10 -6.93 8.41
C GLN A 17 -19.65 -7.15 6.99
N ARG A 18 -19.07 -6.51 5.98
CA ARG A 18 -19.44 -6.72 4.57
C ARG A 18 -19.17 -8.14 4.11
N LEU A 19 -18.00 -8.70 4.41
CA LEU A 19 -17.70 -10.10 4.12
C LEU A 19 -18.72 -11.03 4.81
N TYR A 20 -19.03 -10.77 6.08
CA TYR A 20 -19.97 -11.58 6.87
C TYR A 20 -21.38 -11.55 6.28
N ALA A 21 -21.82 -10.41 5.74
CA ALA A 21 -23.11 -10.28 5.08
C ALA A 21 -23.25 -11.19 3.84
N LEU A 22 -22.14 -11.55 3.18
CA LEU A 22 -22.16 -12.44 2.01
C LEU A 22 -22.37 -13.91 2.36
N ARG A 23 -22.22 -14.31 3.64
CA ARG A 23 -22.40 -15.69 4.12
C ARG A 23 -21.59 -16.71 3.32
N LEU A 24 -20.35 -16.35 2.98
CA LEU A 24 -19.43 -17.21 2.25
C LEU A 24 -19.20 -18.54 2.99
N GLU A 25 -18.86 -19.59 2.25
CA GLU A 25 -18.47 -20.87 2.83
C GLU A 25 -17.29 -20.68 3.80
N GLY A 26 -17.39 -21.25 5.00
CA GLY A 26 -16.35 -21.11 6.03
C GLY A 26 -16.39 -19.78 6.80
N ALA A 27 -17.46 -18.98 6.65
CA ALA A 27 -17.65 -17.79 7.47
C ALA A 27 -17.76 -18.16 8.97
N PRO A 28 -17.24 -17.31 9.87
CA PRO A 28 -17.35 -17.53 11.31
C PRO A 28 -18.83 -17.52 11.75
N PRO A 29 -19.19 -18.26 12.81
CA PRO A 29 -20.50 -18.11 13.44
C PRO A 29 -20.65 -16.73 14.10
N ALA A 30 -21.90 -16.29 14.28
CA ALA A 30 -22.24 -14.91 14.69
C ALA A 30 -21.62 -14.49 16.02
N ASP A 31 -21.62 -15.39 16.99
CA ASP A 31 -21.02 -15.23 18.32
C ASP A 31 -19.50 -15.07 18.29
N SER A 32 -18.84 -15.61 17.27
CA SER A 32 -17.39 -15.51 17.09
C SER A 32 -16.92 -14.38 16.16
N LEU A 33 -17.85 -13.62 15.56
CA LEU A 33 -17.51 -12.59 14.58
C LEU A 33 -16.64 -11.48 15.20
N GLN A 34 -16.92 -11.10 16.44
CA GLN A 34 -16.14 -10.09 17.16
C GLN A 34 -14.71 -10.57 17.42
N ALA A 35 -14.53 -11.82 17.85
CA ALA A 35 -13.22 -12.41 18.05
C ALA A 35 -12.44 -12.51 16.72
N THR A 36 -13.13 -12.85 15.64
CA THR A 36 -12.55 -12.86 14.29
C THR A 36 -12.06 -11.47 13.90
N ALA A 37 -12.83 -10.42 14.19
CA ALA A 37 -12.43 -9.05 13.92
C ALA A 37 -11.18 -8.63 14.69
N THR A 38 -11.08 -9.01 15.97
CA THR A 38 -9.86 -8.78 16.78
C THR A 38 -8.63 -9.45 16.15
N VAL A 39 -8.74 -10.72 15.74
CA VAL A 39 -7.64 -11.43 15.09
C VAL A 39 -7.22 -10.76 13.79
N TRP A 40 -8.17 -10.26 13.00
CA TRP A 40 -7.87 -9.51 11.79
C TRP A 40 -7.14 -8.19 12.07
N LEU A 41 -7.57 -7.44 13.08
CA LEU A 41 -6.89 -6.20 13.48
C LEU A 41 -5.44 -6.49 13.89
N ASP A 42 -5.21 -7.52 14.69
CA ASP A 42 -3.87 -7.91 15.13
C ASP A 42 -2.99 -8.36 13.95
N ALA A 43 -3.55 -9.18 13.05
CA ALA A 43 -2.84 -9.65 11.87
C ALA A 43 -2.47 -8.51 10.92
N LEU A 44 -3.38 -7.57 10.67
CA LEU A 44 -3.13 -6.42 9.81
C LEU A 44 -2.20 -5.37 10.46
N GLY A 45 -2.14 -5.32 11.79
CA GLY A 45 -1.20 -4.49 12.54
C GLY A 45 0.21 -5.10 12.67
N TYR A 46 0.38 -6.39 12.40
CA TYR A 46 1.68 -7.07 12.56
C TYR A 46 2.71 -6.58 11.53
N LYS A 47 3.81 -6.00 12.02
CA LYS A 47 4.94 -5.48 11.21
C LYS A 47 4.53 -4.47 10.13
N ARG A 48 3.39 -3.79 10.28
CA ARG A 48 2.91 -2.81 9.32
C ARG A 48 2.54 -1.50 9.99
N THR A 49 3.01 -0.41 9.41
CA THR A 49 2.63 0.95 9.81
C THR A 49 1.51 1.43 8.91
N TRP A 50 0.43 1.86 9.52
CA TRP A 50 -0.74 2.42 8.84
C TRP A 50 -0.83 3.91 9.10
N ARG A 51 -1.29 4.66 8.10
CA ARG A 51 -1.59 6.08 8.20
C ARG A 51 -3.10 6.28 8.13
N GLU A 52 -3.63 7.40 8.63
CA GLU A 52 -5.07 7.69 8.58
C GLU A 52 -5.60 7.71 7.12
N ASP A 53 -4.77 8.15 6.16
CA ASP A 53 -5.09 8.18 4.72
C ASP A 53 -5.18 6.78 4.07
N ASP A 54 -4.73 5.72 4.76
CA ASP A 54 -4.81 4.36 4.24
C ASP A 54 -6.21 3.73 4.32
N ALA A 55 -7.15 4.35 5.06
CA ALA A 55 -8.49 3.80 5.24
C ALA A 55 -9.22 3.53 3.90
N ALA A 56 -9.03 4.40 2.91
CA ALA A 56 -9.60 4.21 1.57
C ALA A 56 -9.00 2.99 0.83
N ARG A 57 -7.69 2.74 1.01
CA ARG A 57 -7.01 1.57 0.42
C ARG A 57 -7.51 0.28 1.08
N VAL A 58 -7.69 0.30 2.40
CA VAL A 58 -8.24 -0.82 3.17
C VAL A 58 -9.67 -1.15 2.72
N ALA A 59 -10.54 -0.15 2.59
CA ALA A 59 -11.91 -0.34 2.12
C ALA A 59 -11.96 -0.93 0.69
N ARG A 60 -11.07 -0.48 -0.21
CA ARG A 60 -10.94 -1.04 -1.56
C ARG A 60 -10.48 -2.50 -1.55
N ALA A 61 -9.56 -2.86 -0.67
CA ALA A 61 -9.09 -4.25 -0.52
C ALA A 61 -10.23 -5.18 -0.08
N PHE A 62 -11.02 -4.80 0.92
CA PHE A 62 -12.22 -5.55 1.33
C PHE A 62 -13.27 -5.64 0.23
N THR A 63 -13.45 -4.57 -0.54
CA THR A 63 -14.33 -4.59 -1.73
C THR A 63 -13.84 -5.62 -2.75
N GLY A 64 -12.52 -5.67 -3.00
CA GLY A 64 -11.91 -6.68 -3.85
C GLY A 64 -12.21 -8.11 -3.39
N LEU A 65 -12.05 -8.39 -2.09
CA LEU A 65 -12.40 -9.69 -1.50
C LEU A 65 -13.88 -10.03 -1.66
N CYS A 66 -14.78 -9.06 -1.44
CA CYS A 66 -16.21 -9.27 -1.61
C CYS A 66 -16.59 -9.67 -3.04
N VAL A 67 -15.85 -9.17 -4.04
CA VAL A 67 -16.07 -9.47 -5.46
C VAL A 67 -15.47 -10.82 -5.85
N SER A 68 -14.27 -11.15 -5.33
CA SER A 68 -13.48 -12.29 -5.80
C SER A 68 -13.70 -13.58 -5.00
N CYS A 69 -13.95 -13.50 -3.69
CA CYS A 69 -13.96 -14.66 -2.82
C CYS A 69 -15.24 -15.49 -2.96
N ARG A 70 -15.09 -16.82 -2.89
CA ARG A 70 -16.19 -17.80 -2.77
C ARG A 70 -16.23 -18.46 -1.39
N ARG A 71 -15.10 -18.44 -0.68
CA ARG A 71 -14.93 -18.94 0.68
C ARG A 71 -14.43 -17.79 1.55
N TRP A 72 -14.63 -17.89 2.85
CA TRP A 72 -14.17 -16.87 3.80
C TRP A 72 -12.66 -16.64 3.67
N PRO A 73 -12.22 -15.40 3.42
CA PRO A 73 -10.81 -15.14 3.16
C PRO A 73 -9.97 -15.17 4.44
N SER A 74 -8.66 -15.38 4.27
CA SER A 74 -7.66 -15.12 5.31
C SER A 74 -7.14 -13.67 5.27
N PRO A 75 -6.56 -13.14 6.36
CA PRO A 75 -5.91 -11.83 6.35
C PRO A 75 -4.78 -11.70 5.32
N ALA A 76 -4.14 -12.81 4.92
CA ALA A 76 -3.12 -12.78 3.88
C ALA A 76 -3.71 -12.42 2.51
N GLN A 77 -4.87 -12.98 2.17
CA GLN A 77 -5.56 -12.68 0.90
C GLN A 77 -6.00 -11.22 0.82
N PHE A 78 -6.27 -10.57 1.96
CA PHE A 78 -6.51 -9.13 1.99
C PHE A 78 -5.31 -8.32 1.47
N ILE A 79 -4.08 -8.75 1.78
CA ILE A 79 -2.86 -8.06 1.35
C ILE A 79 -2.69 -8.12 -0.17
N ASP A 80 -3.07 -9.25 -0.79
CA ASP A 80 -3.06 -9.40 -2.26
C ASP A 80 -4.01 -8.42 -2.95
N HIS A 81 -5.08 -8.03 -2.26
CA HIS A 81 -6.07 -7.05 -2.73
C HIS A 81 -5.76 -5.61 -2.30
N LEU A 82 -4.72 -5.37 -1.50
CA LEU A 82 -4.38 -4.05 -0.98
C LEU A 82 -3.72 -3.20 -2.07
N PRO A 83 -4.36 -2.11 -2.54
CA PRO A 83 -3.75 -1.24 -3.55
C PRO A 83 -2.43 -0.65 -3.03
N PRO A 84 -1.43 -0.36 -3.86
CA PRO A 84 -0.21 0.31 -3.40
C PRO A 84 -0.51 1.67 -2.76
N PRO A 85 0.35 2.17 -1.85
CA PRO A 85 0.21 3.52 -1.32
C PRO A 85 0.28 4.55 -2.45
N PRO A 86 -0.35 5.74 -2.30
CA PRO A 86 -0.21 6.79 -3.29
C PRO A 86 1.27 7.14 -3.47
N PRO A 87 1.72 7.45 -4.71
CA PRO A 87 3.10 7.84 -4.93
C PRO A 87 3.41 9.09 -4.10
N PRO A 88 4.64 9.21 -3.57
CA PRO A 88 5.05 10.41 -2.86
C PRO A 88 4.94 11.63 -3.79
N PRO A 89 4.71 12.82 -3.22
CA PRO A 89 4.69 14.05 -4.01
C PRO A 89 6.01 14.18 -4.81
N ALA A 90 5.89 14.53 -6.09
CA ALA A 90 7.04 14.72 -6.94
C ALA A 90 7.92 15.85 -6.39
N LEU A 91 9.23 15.64 -6.42
CA LEU A 91 10.18 16.71 -6.13
C LEU A 91 10.00 17.83 -7.16
N PRO A 92 10.18 19.11 -6.75
CA PRO A 92 10.22 20.19 -7.72
C PRO A 92 11.35 19.93 -8.73
N ALA A 93 11.11 20.28 -9.99
CA ALA A 93 12.16 20.19 -11.00
C ALA A 93 13.35 21.06 -10.55
N PRO A 94 14.60 20.56 -10.67
CA PRO A 94 15.77 21.36 -10.33
C PRO A 94 15.80 22.62 -11.20
N VAL A 95 16.03 23.78 -10.56
CA VAL A 95 16.21 25.04 -11.28
C VAL A 95 17.62 25.03 -11.86
N LEU A 96 17.74 24.74 -13.15
CA LEU A 96 19.02 24.81 -13.88
C LEU A 96 19.29 26.23 -14.35
N THR A 97 20.23 26.91 -13.69
CA THR A 97 20.73 28.21 -14.13
C THR A 97 21.50 28.08 -15.44
N ALA A 98 21.78 29.21 -16.10
CA ALA A 98 22.60 29.21 -17.32
C ALA A 98 24.03 28.71 -17.04
N ALA A 99 24.58 29.02 -15.86
CA ALA A 99 25.89 28.53 -15.43
C ALA A 99 25.90 27.01 -15.25
N ASP A 100 24.89 26.45 -14.56
CA ASP A 100 24.77 24.99 -14.36
C ASP A 100 24.68 24.23 -15.69
N ARG A 101 24.02 24.84 -16.70
CA ARG A 101 23.94 24.23 -18.04
C ARG A 101 25.30 24.20 -18.74
N GLN A 102 26.08 25.26 -18.59
CA GLN A 102 27.42 25.31 -19.17
C GLN A 102 28.33 24.28 -18.50
N ASP A 103 28.32 24.23 -17.16
CA ASP A 103 29.11 23.26 -16.39
C ASP A 103 28.75 21.81 -16.74
N ASN A 104 27.46 21.51 -16.87
CA ASN A 104 26.98 20.20 -17.33
C ASN A 104 27.47 19.88 -18.75
N THR A 105 27.46 20.85 -19.66
CA THR A 105 27.91 20.67 -21.05
C THR A 105 29.42 20.37 -21.08
N ASP A 106 30.20 21.09 -20.30
CA ASP A 106 31.65 20.92 -20.21
C ASP A 106 32.01 19.58 -19.56
N TRP A 107 31.24 19.14 -18.56
CA TRP A 107 31.38 17.81 -17.95
C TRP A 107 31.04 16.70 -18.95
N LEU A 108 29.91 16.81 -19.67
CA LEU A 108 29.49 15.83 -20.67
C LEU A 108 30.52 15.69 -21.80
N THR A 109 31.07 16.81 -22.27
CA THR A 109 32.10 16.83 -23.32
C THR A 109 33.33 16.04 -22.87
N ARG A 110 33.83 16.32 -21.65
CA ARG A 110 34.96 15.60 -21.07
C ARG A 110 34.69 14.09 -20.89
N LEU A 111 33.47 13.72 -20.49
CA LEU A 111 33.07 12.33 -20.35
C LEU A 111 33.06 11.59 -21.70
N VAL A 112 32.48 12.21 -22.72
CA VAL A 112 32.41 11.66 -24.08
C VAL A 112 33.82 11.46 -24.65
N ASP A 113 34.70 12.44 -24.48
CA ASP A 113 36.10 12.32 -24.91
C ASP A 113 36.82 11.17 -24.20
N LYS A 114 36.62 11.03 -22.88
CA LYS A 114 37.20 9.93 -22.10
C LYS A 114 36.67 8.57 -22.56
N LEU A 115 35.38 8.44 -22.86
CA LEU A 115 34.79 7.19 -23.35
C LEU A 115 35.22 6.86 -24.79
N ARG A 116 35.50 7.89 -25.61
CA ARG A 116 36.03 7.72 -26.97
C ARG A 116 37.45 7.16 -26.95
N TRP A 117 38.28 7.60 -26.01
CA TRP A 117 39.70 7.23 -25.94
C TRP A 117 40.06 6.17 -24.89
N GLY A 118 39.17 5.86 -23.95
CA GLY A 118 39.37 4.85 -22.90
C GLY A 118 38.90 3.43 -23.26
N ARG A 119 38.61 3.15 -24.54
CA ARG A 119 38.30 1.80 -25.08
C ARG A 119 39.53 1.13 -25.71
N THR A 120 40.66 1.18 -25.04
CA THR A 120 41.87 0.38 -25.30
C THR A 120 42.15 -0.49 -24.11
#